data_AF-A0A4Q3YRM5-F1
#
_entry.id   AF-A0A4Q3YRM5-F1
#
_cell.length_a   1.000
_cell.length_b   1.000
_cell.length_c   1.000
_cell.angle_alpha   90.00
_cell.angle_beta   90.00
_cell.angle_gamma   90.00
#
_symmetry.space_group_name_H-M   'P 1'
#
loop_
_entity.id
_entity.type
_entity.pdbx_description
1 polymer ?
#
loop_
_entity_poly.entity_id
_entity_poly.type
_entity_poly.pdbx_seq_one_letter_code
_entity_poly.pdbx_strand_id
1 'polypeptide(L)'
;MKRDELEKRVGELRAVRERLTGELDKARAEERDALIEGSKPGNTSAAIATRIGIVDEALAELQERLGAAAASAERRQRTVRAEKALEATAERAKLARAVDDALTALSKAWPAYQEAVRRDLGATSAANGDVTPIERGLVANRQNEVLVRTLVSAGGMGLARALGVETAIRERHAITLADAEERVAESLRTELLRVRADSPQPNVAREARQELEQMEKAR
;
A
#
# COMPACT_ATOMS: atom_id res chain seq x y z
N MET A 1 5.92 27.18 12.20
CA MET A 1 4.65 27.08 12.94
C MET A 1 4.10 25.68 12.80
N LYS A 2 3.55 25.12 13.89
CA LYS A 2 2.81 23.86 13.86
C LYS A 2 1.48 24.05 13.12
N ARG A 3 0.86 22.95 12.69
CA ARG A 3 -0.44 22.97 11.97
C ARG A 3 -1.51 23.74 12.75
N ASP A 4 -1.64 23.45 14.04
CA ASP A 4 -2.64 24.10 14.92
C ASP A 4 -2.40 25.61 15.04
N GLU A 5 -1.13 26.04 15.03
CA GLU A 5 -0.76 27.45 15.05
C GLU A 5 -1.14 28.14 13.73
N LEU A 6 -0.95 27.46 12.58
CA LEU A 6 -1.35 27.97 11.27
C LEU A 6 -2.88 28.07 11.15
N GLU A 7 -3.61 27.04 11.58
CA GLU A 7 -5.09 27.02 11.57
C GLU A 7 -5.65 28.13 12.48
N LYS A 8 -5.09 28.31 13.67
CA LYS A 8 -5.43 29.42 14.57
C LYS A 8 -5.19 30.77 13.89
N ARG A 9 -4.03 30.95 13.25
CA ARG A 9 -3.69 32.21 12.59
C ARG A 9 -4.59 32.51 11.39
N VAL A 10 -5.00 31.49 10.62
CA VAL A 10 -6.00 31.63 9.56
C VAL A 10 -7.34 32.10 10.14
N GLY A 11 -7.77 31.53 11.27
CA GLY A 11 -8.98 31.98 11.97
C GLY A 11 -8.91 33.45 12.40
N GLU A 12 -7.78 33.86 13.00
CA GLU A 12 -7.54 35.25 13.40
C GLU A 12 -7.59 36.22 12.20
N LEU A 13 -6.92 35.88 11.09
CA LEU A 13 -6.90 36.75 9.90
C LEU A 13 -8.26 36.83 9.20
N ARG A 14 -9.07 35.77 9.22
CA ARG A 14 -10.45 35.81 8.73
C ARG A 14 -11.31 36.76 9.55
N ALA A 15 -11.20 36.73 10.88
CA ALA A 15 -11.90 37.67 11.76
C ALA A 15 -11.45 39.12 11.51
N VAL A 16 -10.15 39.34 11.30
CA VAL A 16 -9.61 40.67 10.93
C VAL A 16 -10.18 41.13 9.59
N ARG A 17 -10.23 40.26 8.58
CA ARG A 17 -10.80 40.55 7.26
C ARG A 17 -12.27 40.93 7.34
N GLU A 18 -13.05 40.18 8.10
CA GLU A 18 -14.48 40.43 8.32
C GLU A 18 -14.69 41.80 8.98
N ARG A 19 -13.92 42.10 10.04
CA ARG A 19 -13.94 43.41 10.68
C ARG A 19 -13.59 44.55 9.71
N LEU A 20 -12.51 44.40 8.93
CA LEU A 20 -12.09 45.40 7.94
C LEU A 20 -13.13 45.60 6.84
N THR A 21 -13.86 44.54 6.46
CA THR A 21 -14.94 44.64 5.48
C THR A 21 -16.09 45.51 6.03
N GLY A 22 -16.49 45.28 7.29
CA GLY A 22 -17.48 46.13 7.95
C GLY A 22 -17.01 47.59 8.14
N GLU A 23 -15.72 47.81 8.40
CA GLU A 23 -15.13 49.16 8.45
C GLU A 23 -15.10 49.82 7.05
N LEU A 24 -14.84 49.05 5.99
CA LEU A 24 -14.83 49.54 4.61
C LEU A 24 -16.21 50.04 4.18
N ASP A 25 -17.27 49.29 4.48
CA ASP A 25 -18.64 49.67 4.11
C ASP A 25 -19.06 50.96 4.81
N LYS A 26 -18.68 51.13 6.08
CA LYS A 26 -18.89 52.39 6.82
C LYS A 26 -18.11 53.54 6.21
N ALA A 27 -16.81 53.35 5.96
CA ALA A 27 -15.96 54.39 5.36
C ALA A 27 -16.46 54.83 3.97
N ARG A 28 -16.97 53.89 3.17
CA ARG A 28 -17.57 54.19 1.86
C ARG A 28 -18.88 54.97 1.98
N ALA A 29 -19.71 54.67 2.99
CA ALA A 29 -20.92 55.42 3.24
C ALA A 29 -20.58 56.87 3.65
N GLU A 30 -19.66 57.04 4.60
CA GLU A 30 -19.21 58.36 5.07
C GLU A 30 -18.57 59.20 3.95
N GLU A 31 -17.71 58.61 3.13
CA GLU A 31 -17.09 59.31 1.99
C GLU A 31 -18.10 59.68 0.91
N ARG A 32 -19.13 58.83 0.69
CA ARG A 32 -20.23 59.14 -0.23
C ARG A 32 -21.10 60.28 0.31
N ASP A 33 -21.40 60.27 1.60
CA ASP A 33 -22.21 61.32 2.24
C ASP A 33 -21.47 62.67 2.18
N ALA A 34 -20.15 62.67 2.44
CA ALA A 34 -19.31 63.86 2.28
C ALA A 34 -19.37 64.43 0.84
N LEU A 35 -19.33 63.57 -0.18
CA LEU A 35 -19.49 63.98 -1.58
C LEU A 35 -20.87 64.59 -1.87
N ILE A 36 -21.94 64.01 -1.30
CA ILE A 36 -23.32 64.52 -1.44
C ILE A 36 -23.45 65.90 -0.79
N GLU A 37 -22.80 66.10 0.36
CA GLU A 37 -22.76 67.38 1.09
C GLU A 37 -21.81 68.42 0.46
N GLY A 38 -21.12 68.08 -0.63
CA GLY A 38 -20.19 68.98 -1.32
C GLY A 38 -18.83 69.13 -0.64
N SER A 39 -18.54 68.29 0.36
CA SER A 39 -17.24 68.21 1.02
C SER A 39 -16.30 67.24 0.28
N LYS A 40 -14.99 67.42 0.48
CA LYS A 40 -13.99 66.50 -0.09
C LYS A 40 -14.04 65.15 0.65
N PRO A 41 -14.21 64.00 -0.03
CA PRO A 41 -14.18 62.70 0.61
C PRO A 41 -12.79 62.41 1.20
N GLY A 42 -12.77 61.64 2.29
CA GLY A 42 -11.56 61.11 2.89
C GLY A 42 -10.84 60.07 2.01
N ASN A 43 -9.77 59.50 2.54
CA ASN A 43 -9.01 58.41 1.90
C ASN A 43 -9.02 57.13 2.75
N THR A 44 -10.00 57.01 3.63
CA THR A 44 -10.09 55.94 4.64
C THR A 44 -10.50 54.64 3.98
N SER A 45 -11.45 54.68 3.03
CA SER A 45 -11.90 53.49 2.31
C SER A 45 -10.77 52.84 1.49
N ALA A 46 -9.95 53.65 0.81
CA ALA A 46 -8.80 53.16 0.06
C ALA A 46 -7.73 52.52 0.98
N ALA A 47 -7.42 53.16 2.11
CA ALA A 47 -6.49 52.60 3.08
C ALA A 47 -6.97 51.27 3.67
N ILE A 48 -8.28 51.14 3.95
CA ILE A 48 -8.87 49.88 4.41
C ILE A 48 -8.84 48.82 3.31
N ALA A 49 -9.14 49.18 2.06
CA ALA A 49 -9.07 48.27 0.92
C ALA A 49 -7.66 47.71 0.72
N THR A 50 -6.60 48.52 0.84
CA THR A 50 -5.21 48.05 0.80
C THR A 50 -4.91 47.06 1.92
N ARG A 51 -5.37 47.33 3.15
CA ARG A 51 -5.19 46.41 4.28
C ARG A 51 -5.90 45.08 4.07
N ILE A 52 -7.11 45.09 3.49
CA ILE A 52 -7.83 43.87 3.09
C ILE A 52 -6.99 43.08 2.09
N GLY A 53 -6.41 43.74 1.07
CA GLY A 53 -5.53 43.08 0.10
C GLY A 53 -4.35 42.35 0.75
N ILE A 54 -3.65 43.00 1.69
CA ILE A 54 -2.54 42.39 2.44
C ILE A 54 -3.02 41.18 3.27
N VAL A 55 -4.19 41.29 3.90
CA VAL A 55 -4.77 40.17 4.66
C VAL A 55 -5.15 39.00 3.76
N ASP A 56 -5.67 39.28 2.55
CA ASP A 56 -6.03 38.26 1.57
C ASP A 56 -4.80 37.53 1.02
N GLU A 57 -3.72 38.26 0.72
CA GLU A 57 -2.43 37.67 0.35
C GLU A 57 -1.86 36.78 1.47
N ALA A 58 -1.86 37.27 2.71
CA ALA A 58 -1.40 36.50 3.87
C ALA A 58 -2.26 35.25 4.13
N LEU A 59 -3.58 35.34 3.92
CA LEU A 59 -4.48 34.20 4.01
C LEU A 59 -4.17 33.15 2.94
N ALA A 60 -3.95 33.57 1.70
CA ALA A 60 -3.59 32.69 0.60
C ALA A 60 -2.27 31.94 0.89
N GLU A 61 -1.25 32.66 1.35
CA GLU A 61 0.05 32.07 1.70
C GLU A 61 -0.07 31.06 2.86
N LEU A 62 -0.85 31.36 3.90
CA LEU A 62 -1.07 30.42 5.00
C LEU A 62 -1.83 29.17 4.57
N GLN A 63 -2.80 29.31 3.64
CA GLN A 63 -3.52 28.17 3.06
C GLN A 63 -2.60 27.29 2.22
N GLU A 64 -1.72 27.88 1.43
CA GLU A 64 -0.71 27.15 0.66
C GLU A 64 0.24 26.37 1.59
N ARG A 65 0.72 27.01 2.66
CA ARG A 65 1.57 26.37 3.68
C ARG A 65 0.86 25.20 4.38
N LEU A 66 -0.44 25.35 4.68
CA LEU A 66 -1.25 24.26 5.22
C LEU A 66 -1.40 23.10 4.25
N GLY A 67 -1.65 23.39 2.97
CA GLY A 67 -1.73 22.39 1.90
C GLY A 67 -0.41 21.62 1.74
N ALA A 68 0.72 22.33 1.70
CA ALA A 68 2.05 21.74 1.62
C ALA A 68 2.38 20.85 2.83
N ALA A 69 2.00 21.28 4.04
CA ALA A 69 2.19 20.50 5.26
C ALA A 69 1.36 19.20 5.24
N ALA A 70 0.10 19.28 4.78
CA ALA A 70 -0.77 18.11 4.66
C ALA A 70 -0.22 17.10 3.63
N ALA A 71 0.19 17.56 2.45
CA ALA A 71 0.78 16.71 1.42
C ALA A 71 2.08 16.04 1.91
N SER A 72 2.92 16.77 2.67
CA SER A 72 4.13 16.23 3.28
C SER A 72 3.83 15.13 4.31
N ALA A 73 2.85 15.36 5.19
CA ALA A 73 2.43 14.39 6.18
C ALA A 73 1.86 13.12 5.54
N GLU A 74 1.06 13.26 4.49
CA GLU A 74 0.49 12.14 3.75
C GLU A 74 1.59 11.30 3.08
N ARG A 75 2.53 11.93 2.36
CA ARG A 75 3.69 11.23 1.78
C ARG A 75 4.44 10.43 2.84
N ARG A 76 4.75 11.04 3.98
CA ARG A 76 5.45 10.37 5.09
C ARG A 76 4.66 9.15 5.59
N GLN A 77 3.34 9.27 5.75
CA GLN A 77 2.52 8.13 6.17
C GLN A 77 2.54 7.00 5.13
N ARG A 78 2.45 7.33 3.83
CA ARG A 78 2.55 6.33 2.76
C ARG A 78 3.90 5.62 2.78
N THR A 79 5.01 6.36 2.93
CA THR A 79 6.36 5.80 3.07
C THR A 79 6.44 4.81 4.24
N VAL A 80 6.04 5.23 5.44
CA VAL A 80 6.10 4.38 6.63
C VAL A 80 5.25 3.11 6.48
N ARG A 81 4.07 3.20 5.86
CA ARG A 81 3.21 2.03 5.61
C ARG A 81 3.87 1.05 4.64
N ALA A 82 4.44 1.55 3.54
CA ALA A 82 5.09 0.72 2.54
C ALA A 82 6.39 0.08 3.08
N GLU A 83 7.18 0.80 3.87
CA GLU A 83 8.37 0.26 4.56
C GLU A 83 7.99 -0.87 5.52
N LYS A 84 7.00 -0.65 6.39
CA LYS A 84 6.50 -1.71 7.30
C LYS A 84 5.96 -2.93 6.54
N ALA A 85 5.27 -2.70 5.42
CA ALA A 85 4.77 -3.79 4.59
C ALA A 85 5.90 -4.58 3.92
N LEU A 86 7.01 -3.93 3.54
CA LEU A 86 8.19 -4.60 3.01
C LEU A 86 8.89 -5.44 4.07
N GLU A 87 9.04 -4.93 5.29
CA GLU A 87 9.60 -5.70 6.41
C GLU A 87 8.76 -6.96 6.69
N ALA A 88 7.44 -6.82 6.76
CA ALA A 88 6.54 -7.94 6.96
C ALA A 88 6.59 -8.96 5.79
N THR A 89 6.70 -8.47 4.55
CA THR A 89 6.86 -9.31 3.36
C THR A 89 8.19 -10.06 3.37
N ALA A 90 9.28 -9.45 3.87
CA ALA A 90 10.57 -10.12 3.97
C ALA A 90 10.50 -11.34 4.92
N GLU A 91 9.81 -11.22 6.06
CA GLU A 91 9.61 -12.35 6.97
C GLU A 91 8.70 -13.42 6.36
N ARG A 92 7.61 -13.03 5.68
CA ARG A 92 6.74 -13.98 4.96
C ARG A 92 7.47 -14.71 3.84
N ALA A 93 8.36 -14.03 3.11
CA ALA A 93 9.16 -14.63 2.04
C ALA A 93 10.10 -15.73 2.57
N LYS A 94 10.68 -15.56 3.77
CA LYS A 94 11.48 -16.62 4.41
C LYS A 94 10.64 -17.85 4.73
N LEU A 95 9.44 -17.65 5.28
CA LEU A 95 8.51 -18.74 5.57
C LEU A 95 8.03 -19.43 4.29
N ALA A 96 7.71 -18.66 3.25
CA ALA A 96 7.32 -19.17 1.95
C ALA A 96 8.39 -20.07 1.35
N ARG A 97 9.66 -19.64 1.34
CA ARG A 97 10.79 -20.46 0.89
C ARG A 97 10.92 -21.75 1.70
N ALA A 98 10.80 -21.68 3.02
CA ALA A 98 10.87 -22.88 3.86
C ALA A 98 9.74 -23.88 3.55
N VAL A 99 8.55 -23.39 3.21
CA VAL A 99 7.43 -24.23 2.75
C VAL A 99 7.73 -24.84 1.37
N ASP A 100 8.22 -24.03 0.42
CA ASP A 100 8.58 -24.51 -0.93
C ASP A 100 9.69 -25.59 -0.88
N ASP A 101 10.70 -25.39 -0.02
CA ASP A 101 11.78 -26.36 0.23
C ASP A 101 11.24 -27.65 0.84
N ALA A 102 10.33 -27.55 1.83
CA ALA A 102 9.71 -28.72 2.47
C ALA A 102 8.85 -29.53 1.49
N LEU A 103 8.09 -28.86 0.62
CA LEU A 103 7.29 -29.50 -0.42
C LEU A 103 8.18 -30.20 -1.45
N THR A 104 9.28 -29.56 -1.85
CA THR A 104 10.27 -30.14 -2.75
C THR A 104 10.93 -31.37 -2.12
N ALA A 105 11.30 -31.30 -0.83
CA ALA A 105 11.88 -32.43 -0.10
C ALA A 105 10.88 -33.59 0.03
N LEU A 106 9.61 -33.31 0.35
CA LEU A 106 8.55 -34.31 0.38
C LEU A 106 8.38 -34.99 -0.98
N SER A 107 8.31 -34.21 -2.06
CA SER A 107 8.21 -34.74 -3.43
C SER A 107 9.38 -35.65 -3.80
N LYS A 108 10.60 -35.37 -3.33
CA LYS A 108 11.79 -36.20 -3.56
C LYS A 108 11.79 -37.48 -2.74
N ALA A 109 11.31 -37.42 -1.49
CA ALA A 109 11.24 -38.57 -0.60
C ALA A 109 10.08 -39.53 -0.93
N TRP A 110 9.02 -39.01 -1.56
CA TRP A 110 7.78 -39.73 -1.83
C TRP A 110 7.96 -41.03 -2.63
N PRO A 111 8.74 -41.08 -3.74
CA PRO A 111 8.96 -42.32 -4.47
C PRO A 111 9.67 -43.39 -3.64
N ALA A 112 10.67 -43.01 -2.84
CA ALA A 112 11.39 -43.94 -1.98
C ALA A 112 10.49 -44.51 -0.88
N TYR A 113 9.63 -43.67 -0.29
CA TYR A 113 8.61 -44.11 0.67
C TYR A 113 7.61 -45.08 0.03
N GLN A 114 7.08 -44.75 -1.15
CA GLN A 114 6.16 -45.64 -1.87
C GLN A 114 6.80 -47.00 -2.17
N GLU A 115 8.07 -47.02 -2.57
CA GLU A 115 8.80 -48.26 -2.83
C GLU A 115 9.08 -49.07 -1.56
N ALA A 116 9.40 -48.43 -0.44
CA ALA A 116 9.54 -49.10 0.85
C ALA A 116 8.22 -49.74 1.28
N VAL A 117 7.12 -48.99 1.22
CA VAL A 117 5.78 -49.50 1.53
C VAL A 117 5.39 -50.66 0.61
N ARG A 118 5.66 -50.57 -0.70
CA ARG A 118 5.41 -51.68 -1.64
C ARG A 118 6.20 -52.94 -1.28
N ARG A 119 7.48 -52.80 -0.91
CA ARG A 119 8.32 -53.95 -0.52
C ARG A 119 7.83 -54.60 0.77
N ASP A 120 7.55 -53.80 1.79
CA ASP A 120 7.06 -54.30 3.08
C ASP A 120 5.68 -54.97 2.92
N LEU A 121 4.79 -54.38 2.12
CA LEU A 121 3.50 -54.98 1.78
C LEU A 121 3.66 -56.27 0.99
N GLY A 122 4.55 -56.31 -0.01
CA GLY A 122 4.86 -57.53 -0.76
C GLY A 122 5.41 -58.65 0.13
N ALA A 123 6.23 -58.31 1.13
CA ALA A 123 6.72 -59.24 2.13
C ALA A 123 5.59 -59.74 3.07
N THR A 124 4.66 -58.87 3.47
CA THR A 124 3.49 -59.28 4.29
C THR A 124 2.43 -60.06 3.51
N SER A 125 2.26 -59.79 2.21
CA SER A 125 1.42 -60.56 1.30
C SER A 125 1.92 -62.00 1.17
N ALA A 126 3.24 -62.16 1.03
CA ALA A 126 3.90 -63.46 1.08
C ALA A 126 3.75 -64.18 2.44
N ALA A 127 3.41 -63.44 3.51
CA ALA A 127 3.12 -63.97 4.84
C ALA A 127 1.61 -64.17 5.13
N ASN A 128 0.77 -64.27 4.08
CA ASN A 128 -0.70 -64.45 4.14
C ASN A 128 -1.52 -63.27 4.72
N GLY A 129 -0.97 -62.05 4.78
CA GLY A 129 -1.74 -60.85 5.13
C GLY A 129 -2.50 -60.29 3.91
N ASP A 130 -3.81 -60.02 4.03
CA ASP A 130 -4.59 -59.38 2.96
C ASP A 130 -4.19 -57.90 2.79
N VAL A 131 -3.37 -57.62 1.79
CA VAL A 131 -2.87 -56.27 1.44
C VAL A 131 -3.60 -55.62 0.26
N THR A 132 -4.61 -56.30 -0.29
CA THR A 132 -5.40 -55.86 -1.46
C THR A 132 -6.00 -54.45 -1.35
N PRO A 133 -6.44 -53.96 -0.16
CA PRO A 133 -6.93 -52.59 -0.01
C PRO A 133 -5.84 -51.52 -0.17
N ILE A 134 -4.61 -51.82 0.25
CA ILE A 134 -3.49 -50.87 0.25
C ILE A 134 -2.82 -50.82 -1.13
N GLU A 135 -2.66 -51.98 -1.79
CA GLU A 135 -2.18 -52.06 -3.17
C GLU A 135 -3.12 -51.33 -4.15
N ARG A 136 -4.44 -51.48 -3.99
CA ARG A 136 -5.42 -50.69 -4.75
C ARG A 136 -5.26 -49.18 -4.52
N GLY A 137 -4.94 -48.76 -3.29
CA GLY A 137 -4.67 -47.35 -2.97
C GLY A 137 -3.41 -46.81 -3.65
N LEU A 138 -2.32 -47.58 -3.66
CA LEU A 138 -1.02 -47.23 -4.26
C LEU A 138 -1.05 -47.21 -5.79
N VAL A 139 -1.78 -48.13 -6.42
CA VAL A 139 -1.84 -48.28 -7.89
C VAL A 139 -2.87 -47.34 -8.54
N ALA A 140 -3.95 -46.99 -7.84
CA ALA A 140 -5.06 -46.24 -8.43
C ALA A 140 -4.85 -44.71 -8.54
N ASN A 141 -3.65 -44.16 -8.29
CA ASN A 141 -3.38 -42.70 -8.25
C ASN A 141 -4.25 -41.89 -7.25
N ARG A 142 -5.16 -42.54 -6.49
CA ARG A 142 -6.02 -41.92 -5.46
C ARG A 142 -5.28 -41.57 -4.17
N GLN A 143 -4.03 -41.99 -4.01
CA GLN A 143 -3.19 -41.56 -2.88
C GLN A 143 -2.80 -40.09 -2.91
N ASN A 144 -2.82 -39.45 -4.09
CA ASN A 144 -2.81 -37.99 -4.16
C ASN A 144 -3.95 -37.41 -3.34
N GLU A 145 -5.14 -38.03 -3.36
CA GLU A 145 -6.32 -37.52 -2.66
C GLU A 145 -6.22 -37.66 -1.13
N VAL A 146 -5.67 -38.77 -0.61
CA VAL A 146 -5.51 -38.96 0.85
C VAL A 146 -4.37 -38.12 1.41
N LEU A 147 -3.22 -38.05 0.70
CA LEU A 147 -2.10 -37.20 1.08
C LEU A 147 -2.46 -35.72 0.99
N VAL A 148 -3.16 -35.31 -0.07
CA VAL A 148 -3.73 -33.97 -0.19
C VAL A 148 -4.74 -33.74 0.92
N ARG A 149 -5.69 -34.64 1.20
CA ARG A 149 -6.66 -34.45 2.29
C ARG A 149 -5.99 -34.33 3.65
N THR A 150 -4.91 -35.07 3.92
CA THR A 150 -4.15 -34.94 5.17
C THR A 150 -3.36 -33.63 5.23
N LEU A 151 -2.70 -33.22 4.14
CA LEU A 151 -2.06 -31.91 4.02
C LEU A 151 -3.07 -30.76 4.16
N VAL A 152 -4.26 -30.88 3.57
CA VAL A 152 -5.37 -29.92 3.68
C VAL A 152 -6.00 -29.93 5.07
N SER A 153 -6.05 -31.08 5.76
CA SER A 153 -6.50 -31.16 7.15
C SER A 153 -5.50 -30.53 8.13
N ALA A 154 -4.20 -30.60 7.80
CA ALA A 154 -3.11 -30.04 8.61
C ALA A 154 -2.85 -28.54 8.33
N GLY A 155 -3.06 -28.09 7.09
CA GLY A 155 -2.80 -26.71 6.64
C GLY A 155 -4.03 -25.88 6.26
N GLY A 156 -5.23 -26.44 6.38
CA GLY A 156 -6.50 -25.80 6.00
C GLY A 156 -6.70 -25.60 4.49
N MET A 157 -7.83 -25.00 4.10
CA MET A 157 -8.17 -24.71 2.70
C MET A 157 -7.15 -23.80 1.99
N GLY A 158 -6.33 -23.04 2.73
CA GLY A 158 -5.29 -22.18 2.18
C GLY A 158 -4.16 -22.97 1.51
N LEU A 159 -3.72 -24.08 2.12
CA LEU A 159 -2.68 -24.95 1.59
C LEU A 159 -3.16 -25.69 0.32
N ALA A 160 -4.43 -26.11 0.29
CA ALA A 160 -5.06 -26.77 -0.87
C ALA A 160 -4.99 -25.91 -2.14
N ARG A 161 -5.28 -24.61 -2.00
CA ARG A 161 -5.23 -23.63 -3.09
C ARG A 161 -3.81 -23.29 -3.51
N ALA A 162 -2.91 -23.10 -2.55
CA ALA A 162 -1.49 -22.82 -2.83
C ALA A 162 -0.81 -23.97 -3.61
N LEU A 163 -1.18 -25.22 -3.31
CA LEU A 163 -0.68 -26.41 -4.01
C LEU A 163 -1.40 -26.70 -5.35
N GLY A 164 -2.31 -25.82 -5.79
CA GLY A 164 -3.01 -25.95 -7.07
C GLY A 164 -3.79 -27.27 -7.20
N VAL A 165 -4.34 -27.79 -6.10
CA VAL A 165 -4.98 -29.10 -6.09
C VAL A 165 -6.44 -29.06 -6.59
N GLU A 166 -7.08 -27.89 -6.59
CA GLU A 166 -8.49 -27.73 -6.99
C GLU A 166 -8.73 -27.04 -8.35
N THR A 167 -7.69 -26.69 -9.13
CA THR A 167 -7.89 -25.98 -10.41
C THR A 167 -7.34 -26.75 -11.62
N ALA A 168 -8.14 -26.80 -12.70
CA ALA A 168 -7.84 -27.53 -13.93
C ALA A 168 -6.67 -26.96 -14.78
N ILE A 169 -5.93 -25.97 -14.25
CA ILE A 169 -4.93 -25.19 -14.99
C ILE A 169 -3.63 -25.09 -14.15
N ARG A 170 -3.17 -26.24 -13.62
CA ARG A 170 -1.98 -26.35 -12.77
C ARG A 170 -0.73 -25.70 -13.36
N GLU A 171 -0.46 -25.89 -14.65
CA GLU A 171 0.78 -25.42 -15.27
C GLU A 171 0.85 -23.92 -15.54
N ARG A 172 -0.28 -23.21 -15.66
CA ARG A 172 -0.27 -21.76 -15.97
C ARG A 172 -0.32 -20.87 -14.72
N HIS A 173 -0.62 -21.43 -13.55
CA HIS A 173 -0.83 -20.68 -12.31
C HIS A 173 -0.01 -21.18 -11.11
N ALA A 174 0.79 -22.24 -11.26
CA ALA A 174 1.72 -22.68 -10.22
C ALA A 174 2.94 -21.75 -10.17
N ILE A 175 2.79 -20.61 -9.50
CA ILE A 175 3.93 -19.84 -8.99
C ILE A 175 4.25 -20.34 -7.59
N THR A 176 5.53 -20.39 -7.24
CA THR A 176 5.92 -20.77 -5.87
C THR A 176 5.43 -19.71 -4.87
N LEU A 177 5.31 -20.06 -3.59
CA LEU A 177 4.92 -19.08 -2.58
C LEU A 177 6.00 -17.98 -2.48
N ALA A 178 7.27 -18.36 -2.65
CA ALA A 178 8.39 -17.42 -2.72
C ALA A 178 8.25 -16.43 -3.88
N ASP A 179 7.90 -16.89 -5.09
CA ASP A 179 7.70 -16.01 -6.25
C ASP A 179 6.51 -15.07 -6.06
N ALA A 180 5.45 -15.54 -5.38
CA ALA A 180 4.29 -14.71 -5.06
C ALA A 180 4.65 -13.58 -4.09
N GLU A 181 5.41 -13.87 -3.03
CA GLU A 181 5.90 -12.86 -2.08
C GLU A 181 6.92 -11.92 -2.74
N GLU A 182 7.73 -12.40 -3.69
CA GLU A 182 8.64 -11.54 -4.48
C GLU A 182 7.88 -10.53 -5.33
N ARG A 183 6.79 -10.94 -6.00
CA ARG A 183 5.90 -10.00 -6.74
C ARG A 183 5.25 -8.96 -5.83
N VAL A 184 4.86 -9.35 -4.61
CA VAL A 184 4.35 -8.41 -3.61
C VAL A 184 5.44 -7.43 -3.19
N ALA A 185 6.65 -7.91 -2.93
CA ALA A 185 7.79 -7.06 -2.59
C ALA A 185 8.15 -6.09 -3.72
N GLU A 186 8.14 -6.53 -4.98
CA GLU A 186 8.30 -5.66 -6.14
C GLU A 186 7.24 -4.56 -6.19
N SER A 187 5.96 -4.93 -6.03
CA SER A 187 4.87 -3.94 -6.01
C SER A 187 5.05 -2.91 -4.91
N LEU A 188 5.47 -3.32 -3.72
CA LEU A 188 5.73 -2.40 -2.61
C LEU A 188 6.95 -1.51 -2.85
N ARG A 189 8.01 -2.01 -3.51
CA ARG A 189 9.15 -1.20 -3.95
C ARG A 189 8.73 -0.18 -5.01
N THR A 190 7.90 -0.57 -5.98
CA THR A 190 7.33 0.37 -6.96
C THR A 190 6.50 1.46 -6.28
N GLU A 191 5.69 1.12 -5.27
CA GLU A 191 4.96 2.11 -4.48
C GLU A 191 5.89 3.08 -3.74
N LEU A 192 6.99 2.60 -3.14
CA LEU A 192 7.99 3.48 -2.54
C LEU A 192 8.63 4.42 -3.56
N LEU A 193 8.93 3.94 -4.77
CA LEU A 193 9.46 4.77 -5.84
C LEU A 193 8.45 5.82 -6.31
N ARG A 194 7.16 5.47 -6.40
CA ARG A 194 6.09 6.45 -6.68
C ARG A 194 6.03 7.56 -5.63
N VAL A 195 6.11 7.19 -4.34
CA VAL A 195 6.14 8.19 -3.25
C VAL A 195 7.40 9.07 -3.33
N ARG A 196 8.55 8.53 -3.75
CA ARG A 196 9.79 9.30 -3.98
C ARG A 196 9.69 10.21 -5.21
N ALA A 197 9.01 9.78 -6.26
CA ALA A 197 8.77 10.57 -7.48
C ALA A 197 7.90 11.82 -7.24
N ASP A 198 7.10 11.81 -6.16
CA ASP A 198 6.30 12.94 -5.67
C ASP A 198 7.05 13.85 -4.67
N SER A 199 8.36 13.64 -4.51
CA SER A 199 9.20 14.43 -3.62
C SER A 199 9.27 15.90 -4.07
N PRO A 200 9.25 16.87 -3.14
CA PRO A 200 9.50 18.27 -3.46
C PRO A 200 10.97 18.54 -3.84
N GLN A 201 11.88 17.58 -3.62
CA GLN A 201 13.28 17.70 -4.03
C GLN A 201 13.43 17.24 -5.49
N PRO A 202 13.78 18.14 -6.43
CA PRO A 202 13.75 17.83 -7.87
C PRO A 202 14.69 16.69 -8.28
N ASN A 203 15.87 16.61 -7.65
CA ASN A 203 16.85 15.55 -7.95
C ASN A 203 16.31 14.17 -7.54
N VAL A 204 15.77 14.05 -6.32
CA VAL A 204 15.18 12.80 -5.81
C VAL A 204 13.97 12.37 -6.64
N ALA A 205 13.10 13.31 -6.99
CA ALA A 205 11.93 13.04 -7.82
C ALA A 205 12.33 12.55 -9.23
N ARG A 206 13.33 13.19 -9.85
CA ARG A 206 13.82 12.82 -11.18
C ARG A 206 14.46 11.44 -11.18
N GLU A 207 15.32 11.15 -10.21
CA GLU A 207 15.95 9.83 -10.06
C GLU A 207 14.91 8.73 -9.89
N ALA A 208 13.92 8.93 -9.01
CA ALA A 208 12.85 7.95 -8.79
C ALA A 208 11.97 7.74 -10.03
N ARG A 209 11.71 8.78 -10.82
CA ARG A 209 10.97 8.66 -12.09
C ARG A 209 11.75 7.88 -13.14
N GLN A 210 13.05 8.13 -13.25
CA GLN A 210 13.92 7.38 -14.16
C GLN A 210 13.97 5.89 -13.78
N GLU A 211 14.05 5.59 -12.49
CA GLU A 211 14.02 4.21 -11.98
C GLU A 211 12.67 3.53 -12.26
N LEU A 212 11.55 4.22 -12.06
CA LEU A 212 10.21 3.72 -12.43
C LEU A 212 10.11 3.41 -13.94
N GLU A 213 10.56 4.33 -14.79
CA GLU A 213 10.55 4.13 -16.24
C GLU A 213 11.41 2.95 -16.69
N GLN A 214 12.54 2.71 -16.02
CA GLN A 214 13.39 1.54 -16.28
C GLN A 214 12.69 0.24 -15.88
N MET A 215 12.02 0.21 -14.72
CA MET A 215 11.26 -0.94 -14.27
C MET A 215 10.06 -1.26 -15.19
N GLU A 216 9.38 -0.24 -15.70
CA GLU A 216 8.25 -0.41 -16.63
C GLU A 216 8.71 -0.95 -18.00
N LYS A 217 9.90 -0.57 -18.46
CA LYS A 217 10.48 -1.08 -19.71
C LYS A 217 11.08 -2.49 -19.61
N ALA A 218 11.38 -2.95 -18.39
CA ALA A 218 11.96 -4.26 -18.13
C ALA A 218 10.90 -5.36 -17.90
N ARG A 219 9.61 -5.00 -17.80
CA ARG A 219 8.48 -5.91 -17.72
C ARG A 219 7.93 -6.28 -19.09
#